data_AF-A0A914YTU0-F1
#
_entry.id   AF-A0A914YTU0-F1
#
_cell.length_a   1.000
_cell.length_b   1.000
_cell.length_c   1.000
_cell.angle_alpha   90.00
_cell.angle_beta   90.00
_cell.angle_gamma   90.00
#
_symmetry.space_group_name_H-M   'P 1'
#
loop_
_entity.id
_entity.type
_entity.pdbx_description
1 polymer ?
#
loop_
_entity_poly.entity_id
_entity_poly.type
_entity_poly.pdbx_seq_one_letter_code
_entity_poly.pdbx_strand_id
1 'polypeptide(L)'
;MLNGGAATHCLANEQFNYTDVDLIFPISLANEDDFDKVRNAVFDVLFSLMPIATTRTSTSADAIRDVYISKMVKVCSEDDRWSLFSLHNDYGKCIELKFCDRMRRQFEFSVDSFQITLDRLLDTPNEVQPKIIAESVYGDIRQALSHLNSYMIDTRNPEEIRGGGLLKYCHLITRGYNATQNCRNMEKYMCSRFFIDFSDIHTQEMKLHQYLENHFGSEDQMKLHYLQVLHKVIKESTICLMGHERRQTLNMVDRLRINLEYGMMYLNIACSGDESSSSTSGMSSPAPPSTVSSDSSTTSNNVMLQGTFATSPGRSTLLYLAPNSHFWVPVA
;
A
#
# COMPACT_ATOMS: atom_id res chain seq x y z
N MET A 1 8.77 -11.34 7.82
CA MET A 1 7.40 -11.53 7.32
C MET A 1 7.10 -10.48 6.26
N LEU A 2 6.44 -10.85 5.17
CA LEU A 2 5.87 -9.92 4.19
C LEU A 2 4.48 -9.48 4.65
N ASN A 3 4.16 -8.20 4.51
CA ASN A 3 2.86 -7.61 4.86
C ASN A 3 2.36 -6.69 3.73
N GLY A 4 1.20 -6.06 3.95
CA GLY A 4 0.68 -4.97 3.12
C GLY A 4 0.10 -5.42 1.79
N GLY A 5 0.16 -4.52 0.81
CA GLY A 5 -0.36 -4.78 -0.54
C GLY A 5 0.32 -5.96 -1.22
N ALA A 6 1.62 -6.16 -0.97
CA ALA A 6 2.39 -7.28 -1.52
C ALA A 6 1.92 -8.64 -0.98
N ALA A 7 1.69 -8.76 0.33
CA ALA A 7 1.14 -9.99 0.92
C ALA A 7 -0.27 -10.29 0.38
N THR A 8 -1.08 -9.24 0.25
CA THR A 8 -2.43 -9.33 -0.32
C THR A 8 -2.37 -9.80 -1.77
N HIS A 9 -1.46 -9.26 -2.58
CA HIS A 9 -1.24 -9.67 -3.96
C HIS A 9 -0.87 -11.14 -4.10
N CYS A 10 -0.02 -11.66 -3.21
CA CYS A 10 0.33 -13.08 -3.22
C CYS A 10 -0.87 -14.00 -2.95
N LEU A 11 -1.87 -13.54 -2.21
CA LEU A 11 -3.02 -14.35 -1.78
C LEU A 11 -4.30 -14.10 -2.58
N ALA A 12 -4.36 -13.02 -3.36
CA ALA A 12 -5.51 -12.67 -4.17
C ALA A 12 -5.66 -13.63 -5.37
N ASN A 13 -6.90 -13.95 -5.73
CA ASN A 13 -7.19 -14.71 -6.96
C ASN A 13 -6.99 -13.84 -8.22
N GLU A 14 -7.25 -12.54 -8.11
CA GLU A 14 -7.12 -11.57 -9.19
C GLU A 14 -5.87 -10.70 -9.02
N GLN A 15 -5.43 -10.05 -10.10
CA GLN A 15 -4.27 -9.16 -10.06
C GLN A 15 -4.55 -7.95 -9.14
N PHE A 16 -3.90 -7.96 -7.97
CA PHE A 16 -3.99 -6.86 -7.00
C PHE A 16 -2.76 -5.96 -7.10
N ASN A 17 -2.91 -4.72 -7.56
CA ASN A 17 -1.74 -3.82 -7.64
C ASN A 17 -1.28 -3.40 -6.24
N TYR A 18 0.03 -3.46 -6.02
CA TYR A 18 0.68 -2.95 -4.81
C TYR A 18 1.83 -2.01 -5.19
N THR A 19 1.98 -0.95 -4.41
CA THR A 19 3.03 0.08 -4.55
C THR A 19 4.21 -0.18 -3.63
N ASP A 20 3.93 -0.79 -2.48
CA ASP A 20 4.86 -0.89 -1.36
C ASP A 20 5.13 -2.36 -1.00
N VAL A 21 6.39 -2.65 -0.67
CA VAL A 21 6.83 -3.94 -0.12
C VAL A 21 7.12 -3.74 1.37
N ASP A 22 6.19 -4.21 2.21
CA ASP A 22 6.29 -4.07 3.66
C ASP A 22 6.90 -5.33 4.27
N LEU A 23 8.09 -5.21 4.86
CA LEU A 23 8.78 -6.28 5.55
C LEU A 23 8.75 -6.04 7.06
N ILE A 24 8.16 -6.98 7.80
CA ILE A 24 8.15 -6.98 9.26
C ILE A 24 9.19 -7.98 9.78
N PHE A 25 10.10 -7.49 10.62
CA PHE A 25 11.10 -8.26 11.35
C PHE A 25 10.68 -8.33 12.83
N PRO A 26 10.16 -9.47 13.30
CA PRO A 26 9.89 -9.69 14.72
C PRO A 26 11.21 -9.73 15.49
N ILE A 27 11.46 -8.74 16.33
CA ILE A 27 12.69 -8.65 17.13
C ILE A 27 12.39 -8.14 18.54
N SER A 28 13.20 -8.54 19.52
CA SER A 28 13.14 -7.95 20.85
C SER A 28 13.84 -6.59 20.84
N LEU A 29 13.09 -5.54 21.12
CA LEU A 29 13.61 -4.22 21.42
C LEU A 29 13.42 -4.06 22.93
N ALA A 30 14.44 -4.27 23.74
CA ALA A 30 14.32 -4.25 25.21
C ALA A 30 14.79 -2.91 25.80
N ASN A 31 15.83 -2.32 25.23
CA ASN A 31 16.39 -1.01 25.64
C ASN A 31 16.52 -0.04 24.45
N GLU A 32 16.99 1.17 24.72
CA GLU A 32 17.22 2.20 23.69
C GLU A 32 18.36 1.80 22.73
N ASP A 33 19.40 1.13 23.26
CA ASP A 33 20.55 0.67 22.45
C ASP A 33 20.14 -0.33 21.38
N ASP A 34 19.08 -1.12 21.59
CA ASP A 34 18.57 -2.06 20.60
C ASP A 34 18.03 -1.33 19.35
N PHE A 35 17.46 -0.13 19.50
CA PHE A 35 17.07 0.69 18.35
C PHE A 35 18.28 1.21 17.58
N ASP A 36 19.35 1.60 18.29
CA ASP A 36 20.59 2.04 17.65
C ASP A 36 21.29 0.88 16.93
N LYS A 37 21.25 -0.34 17.47
CA LYS A 37 21.73 -1.55 16.78
C LYS A 37 20.96 -1.81 15.49
N VAL A 38 19.64 -1.72 15.52
CA VAL A 38 18.79 -1.86 14.31
C VAL A 38 19.15 -0.80 13.28
N ARG A 39 19.26 0.47 13.70
CA ARG A 39 19.66 1.56 12.83
C ARG A 39 21.01 1.25 12.17
N ASN A 40 22.03 0.96 12.97
CA ASN A 40 23.37 0.70 12.45
C ASN A 40 23.39 -0.50 11.49
N ALA A 41 22.68 -1.59 11.80
CA ALA A 41 22.58 -2.74 10.92
C ALA A 41 21.93 -2.41 9.56
N VAL A 42 20.88 -1.58 9.54
CA VAL A 42 20.26 -1.12 8.29
C VAL A 42 21.25 -0.29 7.47
N PHE A 43 21.97 0.64 8.10
CA PHE A 43 22.99 1.44 7.41
C PHE A 43 24.14 0.58 6.89
N ASP A 44 24.65 -0.36 7.69
CA ASP A 44 25.74 -1.26 7.28
C ASP A 44 25.37 -2.08 6.04
N VAL A 45 24.11 -2.58 5.99
CA VAL A 45 23.59 -3.27 4.80
C VAL A 45 23.52 -2.32 3.61
N LEU A 46 22.99 -1.10 3.78
CA LEU A 46 22.94 -0.11 2.70
C LEU A 46 24.34 0.23 2.17
N PHE A 47 25.32 0.42 3.06
CA PHE A 47 26.72 0.62 2.69
C PHE A 47 27.27 -0.57 1.90
N SER A 48 26.96 -1.81 2.31
CA SER A 48 27.44 -3.02 1.64
C SER A 48 26.84 -3.21 0.23
N LEU A 49 25.64 -2.68 0.00
CA LEU A 49 24.94 -2.75 -1.29
C LEU A 49 25.33 -1.59 -2.23
N MET A 50 26.11 -0.61 -1.77
CA MET A 50 26.53 0.51 -2.61
C MET A 50 27.44 0.02 -3.76
N PRO A 51 27.28 0.57 -4.98
CA PRO A 51 28.19 0.28 -6.08
C PRO A 51 29.64 0.63 -5.72
N ILE A 52 30.59 -0.20 -6.14
CA ILE A 52 32.04 -0.02 -5.89
C ILE A 52 32.55 1.34 -6.42
N ALA A 53 31.88 1.96 -7.39
CA ALA A 53 32.23 3.28 -7.90
C ALA A 53 32.02 4.42 -6.86
N THR A 54 31.16 4.21 -5.87
CA THR A 54 30.75 5.23 -4.88
C THR A 54 31.58 5.18 -3.58
N THR A 55 32.38 4.12 -3.38
CA THR A 55 33.14 3.88 -2.14
C THR A 55 34.46 4.65 -2.04
N ARG A 56 34.86 5.42 -3.07
CA ARG A 56 36.12 6.18 -3.07
C ARG A 56 36.09 7.50 -2.29
N THR A 57 34.92 7.99 -1.91
CA THR A 57 34.76 9.17 -1.06
C THR A 57 34.17 8.75 0.27
N SER A 58 34.73 9.26 1.37
CA SER A 58 34.22 9.16 2.74
C SER A 58 32.77 9.64 2.80
N THR A 59 31.83 8.78 2.43
CA THR A 59 30.41 9.09 2.39
C THR A 59 29.89 8.91 3.80
N SER A 60 29.56 10.02 4.48
CA SER A 60 29.02 9.98 5.83
C SER A 60 27.67 9.27 5.86
N ALA A 61 27.31 8.65 6.99
CA ALA A 61 26.00 8.02 7.18
C ALA A 61 24.83 8.99 6.87
N ASP A 62 25.03 10.30 7.12
CA ASP A 62 24.07 11.34 6.78
C ASP A 62 23.83 11.46 5.26
N ALA A 63 24.87 11.35 4.44
CA ALA A 63 24.73 11.41 2.99
C ALA A 63 23.98 10.20 2.42
N ILE A 64 24.12 9.01 3.03
CA ILE A 64 23.34 7.82 2.64
C ILE A 64 21.89 7.94 3.06
N ARG A 65 21.64 8.42 4.29
CA ARG A 65 20.29 8.69 4.77
C ARG A 65 19.56 9.57 3.77
N ASP A 66 20.18 10.68 3.38
CA ASP A 66 19.54 11.70 2.54
C ASP A 66 19.28 11.23 1.10
N VAL A 67 19.94 10.14 0.65
CA VAL A 67 19.77 9.59 -0.70
C VAL A 67 18.81 8.40 -0.74
N TYR A 68 18.89 7.49 0.23
CA TYR A 68 18.19 6.19 0.15
C TYR A 68 17.03 6.03 1.12
N ILE A 69 16.96 6.85 2.18
CA ILE A 69 15.95 6.71 3.23
C ILE A 69 15.04 7.93 3.22
N SER A 70 13.80 7.78 2.76
CA SER A 70 12.79 8.86 2.79
C SER A 70 12.29 9.13 4.20
N LYS A 71 12.18 8.10 5.03
CA LYS A 71 11.51 8.19 6.32
C LYS A 71 12.09 7.20 7.32
N MET A 72 12.38 7.71 8.50
CA MET A 72 12.74 6.92 9.67
C MET A 72 11.75 7.21 10.80
N VAL A 73 11.23 6.16 11.42
CA VAL A 73 10.32 6.28 12.57
C VAL A 73 10.82 5.39 13.70
N LYS A 74 10.77 5.93 14.91
CA LYS A 74 10.99 5.19 16.15
C LYS A 74 9.79 5.42 17.06
N VAL A 75 9.19 4.33 17.53
CA VAL A 75 8.11 4.35 18.51
C VAL A 75 8.54 3.50 19.70
N CYS A 76 8.55 4.13 20.88
CA CYS A 76 8.94 3.51 22.14
C CYS A 76 7.93 3.94 23.21
N SER A 77 6.84 3.19 23.32
CA SER A 77 5.79 3.37 24.34
C SER A 77 5.46 2.02 24.97
N GLU A 78 4.59 2.01 25.99
CA GLU A 78 4.24 0.78 26.71
C GLU A 78 3.54 -0.26 25.80
N ASP A 79 2.61 0.21 24.95
CA ASP A 79 1.79 -0.63 24.07
C ASP A 79 2.42 -0.83 22.67
N ASP A 80 3.24 0.12 22.21
CA ASP A 80 3.81 0.14 20.87
C ASP A 80 5.33 0.35 20.96
N ARG A 81 6.08 -0.63 20.45
CA ARG A 81 7.54 -0.61 20.39
C ARG A 81 8.06 -1.17 19.06
N TRP A 82 8.46 -0.28 18.17
CA TRP A 82 8.89 -0.63 16.82
C TRP A 82 9.69 0.50 16.15
N SER A 83 10.46 0.15 15.12
CA SER A 83 11.17 1.08 14.26
C SER A 83 10.86 0.80 12.79
N LEU A 84 10.85 1.84 11.96
CA LEU A 84 10.56 1.74 10.54
C LEU A 84 11.54 2.58 9.72
N PHE A 85 12.01 1.99 8.63
CA PHE A 85 12.84 2.63 7.61
C PHE A 85 12.12 2.47 6.27
N SER A 86 11.82 3.57 5.61
CA SER A 86 11.21 3.59 4.29
C SER A 86 12.26 3.99 3.26
N LEU A 87 12.37 3.16 2.23
CA LEU A 87 13.23 3.38 1.09
C LEU A 87 12.33 3.60 -0.12
N HIS A 88 12.52 4.69 -0.84
CA HIS A 88 11.76 4.97 -2.04
C HIS A 88 12.67 4.94 -3.26
N ASN A 89 12.08 4.69 -4.43
CA ASN A 89 12.72 5.00 -5.69
C ASN A 89 11.98 6.14 -6.40
N ASP A 90 12.63 6.69 -7.43
CA ASP A 90 12.07 7.76 -8.27
C ASP A 90 10.87 7.30 -9.12
N TYR A 91 10.56 5.99 -9.08
CA TYR A 91 9.43 5.37 -9.79
C TYR A 91 8.21 5.16 -8.90
N GLY A 92 8.19 5.72 -7.69
CA GLY A 92 7.05 5.65 -6.77
C GLY A 92 6.85 4.30 -6.09
N LYS A 93 7.84 3.39 -6.11
CA LYS A 93 7.82 2.16 -5.33
C LYS A 93 8.55 2.35 -4.00
N CYS A 94 7.99 1.78 -2.95
CA CYS A 94 8.53 1.86 -1.61
C CYS A 94 8.89 0.46 -1.08
N ILE A 95 9.98 0.37 -0.32
CA ILE A 95 10.27 -0.76 0.55
C ILE A 95 10.25 -0.24 1.98
N GLU A 96 9.38 -0.80 2.82
CA GLU A 96 9.34 -0.49 4.25
C GLU A 96 9.94 -1.63 5.06
N LEU A 97 11.02 -1.33 5.79
CA LEU A 97 11.64 -2.24 6.75
C LEU A 97 11.14 -1.89 8.15
N LYS A 98 10.28 -2.74 8.70
CA LYS A 98 9.63 -2.54 10.00
C LYS A 98 10.15 -3.54 11.03
N PHE A 99 10.87 -3.06 12.03
CA PHE A 99 11.41 -3.86 13.12
C PHE A 99 10.49 -3.77 14.32
N CYS A 100 9.85 -4.87 14.70
CA CYS A 100 8.70 -4.87 15.59
C CYS A 100 8.93 -5.77 16.80
N ASP A 101 8.86 -5.19 18.00
CA ASP A 101 8.73 -5.92 19.26
C ASP A 101 7.25 -6.02 19.65
N ARG A 102 6.60 -4.87 19.83
CA ARG A 102 5.18 -4.79 20.16
C ARG A 102 4.46 -3.80 19.27
N MET A 103 3.28 -4.20 18.81
CA MET A 103 2.42 -3.36 17.97
C MET A 103 0.97 -3.67 18.28
N ARG A 104 0.29 -2.66 18.78
CA ARG A 104 -1.12 -2.76 19.12
C ARG A 104 -1.98 -2.86 17.86
N ARG A 105 -1.68 -2.05 16.85
CA ARG A 105 -2.47 -1.95 15.61
C ARG A 105 -1.77 -2.65 14.46
N GLN A 106 -2.20 -3.87 14.15
CA GLN A 106 -1.54 -4.70 13.15
C GLN A 106 -2.24 -4.70 11.78
N PHE A 107 -3.49 -4.25 11.71
CA PHE A 107 -4.27 -4.10 10.49
C PHE A 107 -5.31 -2.99 10.63
N GLU A 108 -5.89 -2.55 9.51
CA GLU A 108 -7.00 -1.60 9.49
C GLU A 108 -8.30 -2.27 9.02
N PHE A 109 -8.21 -3.05 7.93
CA PHE A 109 -9.30 -3.85 7.40
C PHE A 109 -8.87 -5.31 7.20
N SER A 110 -9.86 -6.17 7.00
CA SER A 110 -9.62 -7.60 6.74
C SER A 110 -8.79 -7.84 5.48
N VAL A 111 -8.96 -7.02 4.45
CA VAL A 111 -8.33 -7.17 3.13
C VAL A 111 -6.84 -6.87 3.11
N ASP A 112 -6.31 -6.18 4.11
CA ASP A 112 -4.90 -5.81 4.28
C ASP A 112 -4.27 -6.47 5.52
N SER A 113 -4.90 -7.51 6.06
CA SER A 113 -4.50 -8.13 7.32
C SER A 113 -3.53 -9.31 7.18
N PHE A 114 -3.02 -9.56 5.97
CA PHE A 114 -2.26 -10.78 5.67
C PHE A 114 -0.77 -10.63 5.96
N GLN A 115 -0.19 -11.63 6.63
CA GLN A 115 1.23 -11.72 6.89
C GLN A 115 1.77 -13.07 6.39
N ILE A 116 2.85 -13.03 5.61
CA ILE A 116 3.48 -14.23 5.04
C ILE A 116 4.86 -14.41 5.67
N THR A 117 5.09 -15.55 6.31
CA THR A 117 6.38 -15.89 6.91
C THR A 117 7.36 -16.30 5.84
N LEU A 118 8.49 -15.60 5.73
CA LEU A 118 9.46 -15.80 4.63
C LEU A 118 10.61 -16.75 5.00
N ASP A 119 10.73 -17.15 6.27
CA ASP A 119 11.88 -17.89 6.80
C ASP A 119 12.17 -19.15 5.98
N ARG A 120 11.13 -19.93 5.64
CA ARG A 120 11.30 -21.14 4.82
C ARG A 120 11.85 -20.87 3.42
N LEU A 121 11.46 -19.75 2.81
CA LEU A 121 11.99 -19.33 1.51
C LEU A 121 13.47 -18.94 1.60
N LEU A 122 13.85 -18.30 2.70
CA LEU A 122 15.22 -17.83 2.92
C LEU A 122 16.17 -18.96 3.32
N ASP A 123 15.70 -19.91 4.14
CA ASP A 123 16.50 -21.05 4.62
C ASP A 123 16.76 -22.09 3.52
N THR A 124 15.81 -22.25 2.60
CA THR A 124 15.89 -23.23 1.50
C THR A 124 15.52 -22.61 0.16
N PRO A 125 16.35 -21.71 -0.39
CA PRO A 125 16.04 -20.97 -1.62
C PRO A 125 15.93 -21.85 -2.87
N ASN A 126 16.54 -23.03 -2.84
CA ASN A 126 16.54 -24.00 -3.94
C ASN A 126 15.41 -25.04 -3.83
N GLU A 127 14.56 -24.97 -2.79
CA GLU A 127 13.42 -25.89 -2.66
C GLU A 127 12.40 -25.59 -3.77
N VAL A 128 12.04 -26.63 -4.52
CA VAL A 128 10.99 -26.53 -5.54
C VAL A 128 9.65 -26.64 -4.81
N GLN A 129 8.83 -25.58 -4.89
CA GLN A 129 7.54 -25.44 -4.18
C GLN A 129 7.64 -25.50 -2.65
N PRO A 130 8.34 -24.53 -2.02
CA PRO A 130 8.42 -24.46 -0.58
C PRO A 130 7.03 -24.21 0.00
N LYS A 131 6.75 -24.91 1.11
CA LYS A 131 5.52 -24.74 1.88
C LYS A 131 5.67 -23.51 2.77
N ILE A 132 4.91 -22.46 2.48
CA ILE A 132 5.00 -21.18 3.16
C ILE A 132 3.79 -21.01 4.07
N ILE A 133 3.97 -20.29 5.18
CA ILE A 133 2.90 -20.01 6.13
C ILE A 133 2.35 -18.61 5.86
N ALA A 134 1.03 -18.52 5.72
CA ALA A 134 0.29 -17.26 5.67
C ALA A 134 -0.72 -17.18 6.81
N GLU A 135 -0.78 -16.01 7.43
CA GLU A 135 -1.64 -15.71 8.58
C GLU A 135 -2.44 -14.44 8.32
N SER A 136 -3.57 -14.29 9.01
CA SER A 136 -4.36 -13.05 8.99
C SER A 136 -4.46 -12.51 10.42
N VAL A 137 -3.95 -11.30 10.63
CA VAL A 137 -4.06 -10.62 11.94
C VAL A 137 -5.47 -10.09 12.22
N TYR A 138 -6.37 -10.14 11.24
CA TYR A 138 -7.81 -9.93 11.43
C TYR A 138 -8.47 -11.11 12.19
N GLY A 139 -7.82 -12.28 12.21
CA GLY A 139 -8.22 -13.47 12.97
C GLY A 139 -8.43 -14.69 12.09
N ASP A 140 -9.64 -14.87 11.56
CA ASP A 140 -9.93 -15.99 10.65
C ASP A 140 -9.47 -15.64 9.22
N ILE A 141 -8.39 -16.27 8.79
CA ILE A 141 -7.81 -16.06 7.46
C ILE A 141 -8.75 -16.49 6.34
N ARG A 142 -9.61 -17.50 6.53
CA ARG A 142 -10.58 -17.91 5.50
C ARG A 142 -11.63 -16.83 5.30
N GLN A 143 -12.07 -16.19 6.39
CA GLN A 143 -12.97 -15.05 6.30
C GLN A 143 -12.29 -13.85 5.64
N ALA A 144 -11.04 -13.53 6.00
CA ALA A 144 -10.29 -12.45 5.37
C ALA A 144 -10.08 -12.69 3.86
N LEU A 145 -9.76 -13.93 3.46
CA LEU A 145 -9.65 -14.32 2.04
C LEU A 145 -10.99 -14.22 1.32
N SER A 146 -12.09 -14.61 1.98
CA SER A 146 -13.43 -14.42 1.43
C SER A 146 -13.71 -12.94 1.17
N HIS A 147 -13.38 -12.07 2.13
CA HIS A 147 -13.56 -10.63 1.98
C HIS A 147 -12.71 -10.06 0.83
N LEU A 148 -11.45 -10.48 0.72
CA LEU A 148 -10.55 -10.09 -0.36
C LEU A 148 -11.12 -10.47 -1.73
N ASN A 149 -11.51 -11.74 -1.89
CA ASN A 149 -11.98 -12.27 -3.18
C ASN A 149 -13.39 -11.78 -3.58
N SER A 150 -14.19 -11.31 -2.62
CA SER A 150 -15.53 -10.75 -2.88
C SER A 150 -15.57 -9.23 -2.80
N TYR A 151 -14.40 -8.56 -2.80
CA TYR A 151 -14.30 -7.11 -2.71
C TYR A 151 -15.10 -6.53 -1.52
N MET A 152 -14.97 -7.11 -0.32
CA MET A 152 -15.66 -6.66 0.88
C MET A 152 -14.73 -5.96 1.86
N ILE A 153 -15.19 -4.85 2.44
CA ILE A 153 -14.49 -4.13 3.51
C ILE A 153 -15.12 -4.49 4.84
N ASP A 154 -14.32 -5.05 5.74
CA ASP A 154 -14.72 -5.30 7.12
C ASP A 154 -13.58 -5.07 8.09
N THR A 155 -13.93 -4.71 9.33
CA THR A 155 -13.00 -4.49 10.43
C THR A 155 -13.64 -4.96 11.74
N ARG A 156 -12.83 -5.45 12.69
CA ARG A 156 -13.30 -5.96 13.99
C ARG A 156 -12.95 -5.04 15.17
N ASN A 157 -11.95 -4.18 15.00
CA ASN A 157 -11.37 -3.35 16.05
C ASN A 157 -11.49 -1.88 15.65
N PRO A 158 -12.71 -1.32 15.59
CA PRO A 158 -12.91 0.05 15.16
C PRO A 158 -12.12 1.05 16.02
N GLU A 159 -11.96 0.79 17.31
CA GLU A 159 -11.17 1.60 18.24
C GLU A 159 -9.68 1.69 17.91
N GLU A 160 -9.18 0.78 17.07
CA GLU A 160 -7.80 0.74 16.62
C GLU A 160 -7.60 1.52 15.33
N ILE A 161 -8.66 1.83 14.59
CA ILE A 161 -8.59 2.63 13.37
C ILE A 161 -8.23 4.08 13.72
N ARG A 162 -7.16 4.58 13.10
CA ARG A 162 -6.71 5.98 13.19
C ARG A 162 -7.31 6.84 12.08
N GLY A 163 -7.06 8.14 12.09
CA GLY A 163 -7.58 9.08 11.11
C GLY A 163 -7.27 8.69 9.66
N GLY A 164 -6.11 8.09 9.40
CA GLY A 164 -5.75 7.56 8.08
C GLY A 164 -6.69 6.45 7.58
N GLY A 165 -7.38 5.75 8.47
CA GLY A 165 -8.33 4.69 8.11
C GLY A 165 -9.54 5.21 7.32
N LEU A 166 -9.97 6.47 7.52
CA LEU A 166 -11.00 7.07 6.67
C LEU A 166 -10.52 7.20 5.22
N LEU A 167 -9.27 7.62 5.03
CA LEU A 167 -8.68 7.79 3.69
C LEU A 167 -8.57 6.42 3.00
N LYS A 168 -8.11 5.41 3.72
CA LYS A 168 -8.04 4.04 3.22
C LYS A 168 -9.40 3.44 2.92
N TYR A 169 -10.38 3.66 3.79
CA TYR A 169 -11.77 3.25 3.54
C TYR A 169 -12.29 3.80 2.21
N CYS A 170 -12.17 5.12 2.01
CA CYS A 170 -12.61 5.76 0.77
C CYS A 170 -11.84 5.23 -0.46
N HIS A 171 -10.56 4.92 -0.30
CA HIS A 171 -9.73 4.36 -1.37
C HIS A 171 -10.16 2.93 -1.76
N LEU A 172 -10.54 2.11 -0.79
CA LEU A 172 -11.11 0.79 -1.07
C LEU A 172 -12.45 0.92 -1.81
N ILE A 173 -13.31 1.87 -1.41
CA ILE A 173 -14.58 2.15 -2.12
C ILE A 173 -14.32 2.56 -3.57
N THR A 174 -13.35 3.43 -3.86
CA THR A 174 -13.02 3.81 -5.25
C THR A 174 -12.48 2.66 -6.09
N ARG A 175 -11.91 1.62 -5.45
CA ARG A 175 -11.46 0.39 -6.11
C ARG A 175 -12.58 -0.66 -6.26
N GLY A 176 -13.83 -0.29 -5.99
CA GLY A 176 -15.00 -1.16 -6.16
C GLY A 176 -15.32 -2.07 -4.96
N TYR A 177 -14.65 -1.87 -3.82
CA TYR A 177 -14.98 -2.62 -2.62
C TYR A 177 -16.32 -2.15 -2.03
N ASN A 178 -17.04 -3.09 -1.42
CA ASN A 178 -18.30 -2.87 -0.73
C ASN A 178 -18.12 -3.06 0.77
N ALA A 179 -18.45 -2.04 1.54
CA ALA A 179 -18.41 -2.11 2.99
C ALA A 179 -19.52 -3.02 3.54
N THR A 180 -19.17 -3.90 4.48
CA THR A 180 -20.17 -4.64 5.27
C THR A 180 -21.04 -3.67 6.05
N GLN A 181 -22.21 -4.14 6.52
CA GLN A 181 -23.06 -3.30 7.35
C GLN A 181 -22.34 -2.85 8.63
N ASN A 182 -21.49 -3.72 9.20
CA ASN A 182 -20.71 -3.38 10.38
C ASN A 182 -19.71 -2.26 10.06
N CYS A 183 -18.97 -2.37 8.96
CA CYS A 183 -18.02 -1.34 8.53
C CYS A 183 -18.71 0.00 8.21
N ARG A 184 -19.89 0.00 7.57
CA ARG A 184 -20.67 1.23 7.33
C ARG A 184 -21.09 1.93 8.61
N ASN A 185 -21.48 1.17 9.64
CA ASN A 185 -21.79 1.74 10.94
C ASN A 185 -20.57 2.44 11.57
N MET A 186 -19.35 2.06 11.18
CA MET A 186 -18.09 2.62 11.67
C MET A 186 -17.64 3.89 10.94
N GLU A 187 -18.28 4.29 9.83
CA GLU A 187 -17.90 5.53 9.12
C GLU A 187 -17.91 6.75 10.04
N LYS A 188 -18.89 6.84 10.95
CA LYS A 188 -18.98 7.92 11.94
C LYS A 188 -17.75 7.95 12.86
N TYR A 189 -17.26 6.77 13.23
CA TYR A 189 -16.05 6.63 14.03
C TYR A 189 -14.81 7.04 13.23
N MET A 190 -14.68 6.58 11.98
CA MET A 190 -13.58 6.95 11.09
C MET A 190 -13.52 8.46 10.85
N CYS A 191 -14.66 9.10 10.58
CA CYS A 191 -14.77 10.55 10.47
C CYS A 191 -14.36 11.25 11.77
N SER A 192 -14.87 10.80 12.92
CA SER A 192 -14.49 11.38 14.20
C SER A 192 -13.00 11.24 14.47
N ARG A 193 -12.40 10.09 14.16
CA ARG A 193 -10.98 9.86 14.37
C ARG A 193 -10.11 10.67 13.41
N PHE A 194 -10.56 10.88 12.18
CA PHE A 194 -9.91 11.78 11.23
C PHE A 194 -9.81 13.19 11.80
N PHE A 195 -10.88 13.76 12.35
CA PHE A 195 -10.86 15.09 12.95
C PHE A 195 -10.06 15.16 14.26
N ILE A 196 -10.01 14.08 15.04
CA ILE A 196 -9.22 14.04 16.28
C ILE A 196 -7.72 13.96 15.96
N ASP A 197 -7.33 13.06 15.06
CA ASP A 197 -5.92 12.85 14.73
C ASP A 197 -5.37 13.99 13.82
N PHE A 198 -6.24 14.64 13.03
CA PHE A 198 -5.92 15.79 12.17
C PHE A 198 -6.86 16.97 12.47
N SER A 199 -6.67 17.59 13.63
CA SER A 199 -7.56 18.66 14.12
C SER A 199 -7.47 19.98 13.33
N ASP A 200 -6.34 20.24 12.69
CA ASP A 200 -6.10 21.45 11.93
C ASP A 200 -6.32 21.24 10.42
N ILE A 201 -6.98 22.20 9.77
CA ILE A 201 -7.36 22.12 8.36
C ILE A 201 -6.15 22.08 7.42
N HIS A 202 -5.06 22.76 7.77
CA HIS A 202 -3.84 22.73 6.98
C HIS A 202 -3.18 21.35 7.06
N THR A 203 -3.17 20.75 8.25
CA THR A 203 -2.72 19.35 8.44
C THR A 203 -3.57 18.37 7.64
N GLN A 204 -4.89 18.53 7.62
CA GLN A 204 -5.78 17.69 6.80
C GLN A 204 -5.49 17.81 5.31
N GLU A 205 -5.35 19.03 4.78
CA GLU A 205 -5.04 19.29 3.38
C GLU A 205 -3.68 18.70 2.99
N MET A 206 -2.65 18.92 3.81
CA MET A 206 -1.32 18.33 3.61
C MET A 206 -1.37 16.80 3.57
N LYS A 207 -2.12 16.17 4.50
CA LYS A 207 -2.28 14.72 4.54
C LYS A 207 -3.04 14.18 3.35
N LEU A 208 -4.08 14.89 2.91
CA LEU A 208 -4.86 14.49 1.74
C LEU A 208 -4.03 14.61 0.45
N HIS A 209 -3.27 15.70 0.27
CA HIS A 209 -2.34 15.82 -0.85
C HIS A 209 -1.31 14.69 -0.87
N GLN A 210 -0.64 14.42 0.26
CA GLN A 210 0.32 13.33 0.36
C GLN A 210 -0.32 11.97 0.02
N TYR A 211 -1.55 11.74 0.48
CA TYR A 211 -2.29 10.51 0.18
C TYR A 211 -2.62 10.39 -1.32
N LEU A 212 -3.05 11.48 -1.96
CA LEU A 212 -3.36 11.50 -3.39
C LEU A 212 -2.13 11.21 -4.25
N GLU A 213 -1.00 11.84 -3.94
CA GLU A 213 0.25 11.60 -4.68
C GLU A 213 0.74 10.17 -4.50
N ASN A 214 0.76 9.67 -3.26
CA ASN A 214 1.28 8.33 -2.97
C ASN A 214 0.45 7.20 -3.58
N HIS A 215 -0.88 7.34 -3.63
CA HIS A 215 -1.77 6.24 -4.03
C HIS A 215 -2.33 6.33 -5.45
N PHE A 216 -2.33 7.52 -6.06
CA PHE A 216 -2.89 7.74 -7.39
C PHE A 216 -1.86 8.31 -8.38
N GLY A 217 -0.71 8.83 -7.94
CA GLY A 217 0.33 9.33 -8.84
C GLY A 217 -0.21 10.38 -9.83
N SER A 218 -0.13 10.10 -11.13
CA SER A 218 -0.67 10.97 -12.20
C SER A 218 -2.10 10.63 -12.66
N GLU A 219 -2.80 9.72 -11.96
CA GLU A 219 -4.16 9.29 -12.32
C GLU A 219 -5.21 10.31 -11.85
N ASP A 220 -5.23 11.49 -12.49
CA ASP A 220 -6.09 12.61 -12.07
C ASP A 220 -7.59 12.27 -12.06
N GLN A 221 -8.06 11.42 -12.99
CA GLN A 221 -9.44 10.92 -12.99
C GLN A 221 -9.76 10.11 -11.72
N MET A 222 -8.82 9.29 -11.26
CA MET A 222 -8.99 8.48 -10.05
C MET A 222 -8.90 9.35 -8.79
N LYS A 223 -8.01 10.36 -8.77
CA LYS A 223 -7.97 11.39 -7.72
C LYS A 223 -9.33 12.10 -7.60
N LEU A 224 -9.92 12.49 -8.73
CA LEU A 224 -11.23 13.14 -8.78
C LEU A 224 -12.33 12.25 -8.20
N HIS A 225 -12.40 10.99 -8.64
CA HIS A 225 -13.38 10.03 -8.12
C HIS A 225 -13.22 9.81 -6.61
N TYR A 226 -11.97 9.71 -6.13
CA TYR A 226 -11.67 9.58 -4.71
C TYR A 226 -12.12 10.77 -3.88
N LEU A 227 -11.88 11.99 -4.34
CA LEU A 227 -12.34 13.20 -3.64
C LEU A 227 -13.87 13.26 -3.55
N GLN A 228 -14.59 12.79 -4.59
CA GLN A 228 -16.05 12.69 -4.55
C GLN A 228 -16.54 11.69 -3.51
N VAL A 229 -15.92 10.51 -3.43
CA VAL A 229 -16.23 9.49 -2.41
C VAL A 229 -15.95 10.03 -1.01
N LEU A 230 -14.76 10.60 -0.78
CA LEU A 230 -14.39 11.18 0.50
C LEU A 230 -15.35 12.29 0.94
N HIS A 231 -15.71 13.20 0.02
CA HIS A 231 -16.68 14.25 0.27
C HIS A 231 -18.04 13.67 0.69
N LYS A 232 -18.53 12.65 -0.03
CA LYS A 232 -19.80 11.99 0.30
C LYS A 232 -19.78 11.37 1.71
N VAL A 233 -18.75 10.58 2.03
CA VAL A 233 -18.64 9.90 3.33
C VAL A 233 -18.58 10.94 4.46
N ILE A 234 -17.76 11.99 4.33
CA ILE A 234 -17.67 13.05 5.35
C ILE A 234 -19.03 13.76 5.53
N LYS A 235 -19.73 14.04 4.42
CA LYS A 235 -21.04 14.72 4.46
C LYS A 235 -22.11 13.88 5.15
N GLU A 236 -22.17 12.58 4.86
CA GLU A 236 -23.22 11.68 5.33
C GLU A 236 -22.95 11.15 6.76
N SER A 237 -21.69 10.95 7.13
CA SER A 237 -21.31 10.21 8.34
C SER A 237 -20.72 11.06 9.47
N THR A 238 -20.49 12.37 9.26
CA THR A 238 -20.04 13.25 10.36
C THR A 238 -21.19 13.68 11.26
N ILE A 239 -21.05 13.41 12.57
CA ILE A 239 -22.01 13.77 13.63
C ILE A 239 -22.11 15.29 13.80
N CYS A 240 -23.31 15.79 14.15
CA CYS A 240 -23.62 17.23 14.26
C CYS A 240 -22.70 18.04 15.18
N LEU A 241 -22.04 17.40 16.15
CA LEU A 241 -21.13 18.08 17.09
C LEU A 241 -19.88 18.66 16.42
N MET A 242 -19.53 18.21 15.21
CA MET A 242 -18.37 18.67 14.44
C MET A 242 -18.78 19.46 13.20
N GLY A 243 -19.84 20.26 13.30
CA GLY A 243 -20.42 20.97 12.15
C GLY A 243 -19.53 22.05 11.55
N HIS A 244 -18.57 22.61 12.31
CA HIS A 244 -17.63 23.59 11.79
C HIS A 244 -16.50 22.91 11.02
N GLU A 245 -15.85 21.94 11.65
CA GLU A 245 -14.78 21.10 11.11
C GLU A 245 -15.27 20.40 9.84
N ARG A 246 -16.49 19.84 9.86
CA ARG A 246 -17.12 19.24 8.69
C ARG A 246 -17.18 20.23 7.52
N ARG A 247 -17.67 21.46 7.74
CA ARG A 247 -17.81 22.45 6.67
C ARG A 247 -16.46 22.88 6.12
N GLN A 248 -15.47 23.12 6.99
CA GLN A 248 -14.12 23.46 6.56
C GLN A 248 -13.50 22.35 5.70
N THR A 249 -13.63 21.10 6.15
CA THR A 249 -13.10 19.93 5.45
C THR A 249 -13.79 19.71 4.11
N LEU A 250 -15.13 19.78 4.05
CA LEU A 250 -15.86 19.63 2.79
C LEU A 250 -15.48 20.73 1.80
N ASN A 251 -15.37 21.99 2.24
CA ASN A 251 -14.94 23.09 1.39
C ASN A 251 -13.50 22.90 0.87
N MET A 252 -12.60 22.38 1.70
CA MET A 252 -11.22 22.06 1.31
C MET A 252 -11.20 20.94 0.27
N VAL A 253 -11.95 19.85 0.48
CA VAL A 253 -12.07 18.74 -0.50
C VAL A 253 -12.65 19.24 -1.83
N ASP A 254 -13.70 20.06 -1.80
CA ASP A 254 -14.29 20.64 -3.02
C ASP A 254 -13.31 21.57 -3.76
N ARG A 255 -12.53 22.38 -3.04
CA ARG A 255 -11.49 23.21 -3.66
C ARG A 255 -10.44 22.37 -4.37
N LEU A 256 -9.96 21.29 -3.74
CA LEU A 256 -9.00 20.37 -4.36
C LEU A 256 -9.59 19.70 -5.61
N ARG A 257 -10.86 19.29 -5.53
CA ARG A 257 -11.61 18.70 -6.64
C ARG A 257 -11.68 19.66 -7.84
N ILE A 258 -12.11 20.90 -7.58
CA ILE A 258 -12.25 21.94 -8.60
C ILE A 258 -10.89 22.27 -9.24
N ASN A 259 -9.82 22.37 -8.42
CA ASN A 259 -8.47 22.62 -8.94
C ASN A 259 -7.99 21.51 -9.90
N LEU A 260 -8.25 20.24 -9.57
CA LEU A 260 -7.95 19.11 -10.44
C LEU A 260 -8.78 19.14 -11.72
N GLU A 261 -10.09 19.39 -11.63
CA GLU A 261 -10.98 19.50 -12.80
C GLU A 261 -10.51 20.59 -13.77
N TYR A 262 -10.14 21.77 -13.26
CA TYR A 262 -9.58 22.84 -14.09
C TYR A 262 -8.24 22.43 -14.72
N GLY A 263 -7.32 21.83 -13.95
CA GLY A 263 -6.03 21.36 -14.46
C GLY A 263 -6.19 20.41 -15.65
N MET A 264 -7.10 19.44 -15.53
CA MET A 264 -7.41 18.49 -16.61
C MET A 264 -8.04 19.18 -17.83
N MET A 265 -8.95 20.14 -17.62
CA MET A 265 -9.57 20.90 -18.71
C MET A 265 -8.52 21.68 -19.53
N TYR A 266 -7.59 22.36 -18.85
CA TYR A 266 -6.52 23.11 -19.53
C TYR A 266 -5.58 22.21 -20.32
N LEU A 267 -5.21 21.05 -19.78
CA LEU A 267 -4.35 20.09 -20.49
C LEU A 267 -5.03 19.55 -21.74
N ASN A 268 -6.33 19.22 -21.66
CA ASN A 268 -7.11 18.78 -22.82
C ASN A 268 -7.18 19.85 -23.92
N ILE A 269 -7.36 21.12 -23.57
CA ILE A 269 -7.37 22.23 -24.54
C ILE A 269 -5.99 22.40 -25.18
N ALA A 270 -4.91 22.30 -24.40
CA ALA A 270 -3.54 22.40 -24.92
C ALA A 270 -3.20 21.26 -25.90
N CYS A 271 -3.59 20.02 -25.60
CA CYS A 271 -3.38 18.88 -26.50
C CYS A 271 -4.28 18.92 -27.75
N SER A 272 -5.47 19.54 -27.66
CA SER A 272 -6.39 19.69 -28.80
C SER A 272 -5.98 20.80 -29.77
N GLY A 273 -4.98 21.63 -29.42
CA GLY A 273 -4.49 22.74 -30.24
C GLY A 273 -3.45 22.36 -31.30
N ASP A 274 -2.89 21.14 -31.28
CA ASP A 274 -1.80 20.71 -32.16
C ASP A 274 -2.24 19.84 -33.35
N GLU A 275 -3.52 19.44 -33.46
CA GLU A 275 -4.02 18.59 -34.56
C GLU A 275 -4.58 19.36 -35.78
N SER A 276 -4.37 20.67 -35.88
CA SER A 276 -4.85 21.47 -37.03
C SER A 276 -3.73 22.07 -37.89
N SER A 277 -2.79 21.26 -38.39
CA SER A 277 -2.06 21.59 -39.63
C SER A 277 -1.28 20.41 -40.22
N SER A 278 -1.89 19.65 -41.14
CA SER A 278 -1.21 19.13 -42.35
C SER A 278 -2.15 18.27 -43.20
N SER A 279 -2.87 18.92 -44.10
CA SER A 279 -3.39 18.28 -45.30
C SER A 279 -2.47 18.62 -46.47
N THR A 280 -1.67 17.67 -46.96
CA THR A 280 -1.30 17.61 -48.39
C THR A 280 -1.05 16.17 -48.85
N SER A 281 -1.52 15.92 -50.06
CA SER A 281 -1.64 14.70 -50.85
C SER A 281 -0.34 14.12 -51.40
N GLY A 282 -0.27 12.79 -51.58
CA GLY A 282 0.68 12.13 -52.48
C GLY A 282 0.52 10.60 -52.56
N MET A 283 0.28 10.09 -53.76
CA MET A 283 -0.08 8.69 -54.11
C MET A 283 1.08 7.66 -54.05
N SER A 284 0.70 6.38 -53.93
CA SER A 284 1.13 5.17 -54.69
C SER A 284 1.65 3.93 -53.92
N SER A 285 1.22 2.76 -54.44
CA SER A 285 0.98 1.39 -53.91
C SER A 285 2.22 0.44 -53.79
N PRO A 286 2.10 -0.92 -53.71
CA PRO A 286 1.57 -1.80 -52.63
C PRO A 286 2.46 -3.05 -52.22
N ALA A 287 2.18 -3.63 -51.04
CA ALA A 287 2.33 -5.06 -50.59
C ALA A 287 3.74 -5.69 -50.39
N PRO A 288 3.93 -6.87 -49.69
CA PRO A 288 3.00 -7.77 -48.97
C PRO A 288 3.49 -8.19 -47.52
N PRO A 289 2.84 -9.14 -46.79
CA PRO A 289 2.81 -9.17 -45.33
C PRO A 289 3.83 -10.11 -44.67
N SER A 290 4.11 -9.89 -43.38
CA SER A 290 4.62 -10.95 -42.50
C SER A 290 3.80 -11.03 -41.21
N THR A 291 3.11 -12.16 -41.10
CA THR A 291 2.47 -12.73 -39.93
C THR A 291 3.47 -12.95 -38.80
N VAL A 292 3.20 -12.42 -37.61
CA VAL A 292 3.59 -13.10 -36.35
C VAL A 292 2.43 -12.99 -35.36
N SER A 293 2.08 -14.17 -34.89
CA SER A 293 1.00 -14.59 -34.02
C SER A 293 1.03 -13.95 -32.63
N SER A 294 -0.16 -13.55 -32.18
CA SER A 294 -0.50 -13.28 -30.79
C SER A 294 -0.72 -14.59 -30.03
N ASP A 295 0.22 -14.97 -29.16
CA ASP A 295 -0.05 -15.94 -28.09
C ASP A 295 -0.35 -15.17 -26.81
N SER A 296 -1.65 -15.00 -26.56
CA SER A 296 -2.17 -14.61 -25.25
C SER A 296 -2.42 -15.90 -24.45
N SER A 297 -1.47 -16.28 -23.60
CA SER A 297 -1.70 -17.28 -22.57
C SER A 297 -2.14 -16.57 -21.29
N THR A 298 -3.45 -16.61 -21.04
CA THR A 298 -4.05 -16.22 -19.76
C THR A 298 -3.78 -17.33 -18.76
N THR A 299 -2.72 -17.22 -17.97
CA THR A 299 -2.46 -18.17 -16.88
C THR A 299 -3.31 -17.76 -15.68
N SER A 300 -4.44 -18.44 -15.48
CA SER A 300 -5.21 -18.35 -14.24
C SER A 300 -4.38 -18.91 -13.08
N ASN A 301 -4.08 -18.08 -12.08
CA ASN A 301 -3.40 -18.49 -10.85
C ASN A 301 -4.35 -19.37 -10.02
N ASN A 302 -4.35 -20.69 -10.23
CA ASN A 302 -5.05 -21.62 -9.36
C ASN A 302 -4.28 -21.83 -8.06
N VAL A 303 -4.73 -21.17 -6.98
CA VAL A 303 -4.20 -21.34 -5.62
C VAL A 303 -4.61 -22.71 -5.07
N MET A 304 -3.64 -23.60 -4.79
CA MET A 304 -3.89 -24.85 -4.05
C MET A 304 -3.79 -24.59 -2.53
N LEU A 305 -4.95 -24.58 -1.87
CA LEU A 305 -5.07 -24.48 -0.41
C LEU A 305 -5.03 -25.89 0.23
N GLN A 306 -4.11 -26.16 1.17
CA GLN A 306 -4.08 -27.45 1.89
C GLN A 306 -3.88 -27.29 3.41
N GLY A 307 -4.86 -27.77 4.19
CA GLY A 307 -4.71 -28.10 5.61
C GLY A 307 -4.80 -26.92 6.60
N THR A 308 -5.39 -27.18 7.77
CA THR A 308 -5.48 -26.24 8.90
C THR A 308 -4.77 -26.81 10.13
N PHE A 309 -3.92 -26.02 10.77
CA PHE A 309 -3.41 -26.30 12.11
C PHE A 309 -3.89 -25.19 13.05
N ALA A 310 -4.45 -25.56 14.19
CA ALA A 310 -4.87 -24.61 15.21
C ALA A 310 -3.69 -24.26 16.12
N THR A 311 -3.28 -23.00 16.14
CA THR A 311 -2.29 -22.49 17.10
C THR A 311 -2.89 -21.28 17.82
N SER A 312 -3.10 -21.43 19.13
CA SER A 312 -3.76 -20.48 20.06
C SER A 312 -5.25 -20.17 19.78
N PRO A 313 -6.05 -19.74 20.79
CA PRO A 313 -7.47 -19.45 20.59
C PRO A 313 -7.60 -18.15 19.77
N GLY A 314 -8.08 -18.26 18.53
CA GLY A 314 -8.49 -17.11 17.70
C GLY A 314 -7.60 -16.78 16.50
N ARG A 315 -6.49 -17.50 16.29
CA ARG A 315 -5.66 -17.38 15.07
C ARG A 315 -5.71 -18.68 14.28
N SER A 316 -6.11 -18.60 13.01
CA SER A 316 -6.09 -19.72 12.09
C SER A 316 -5.02 -19.48 11.03
N THR A 317 -4.11 -20.43 10.88
CA THR A 317 -3.01 -20.38 9.91
C THR A 317 -3.35 -21.22 8.68
N LEU A 318 -3.00 -20.73 7.49
CA LEU A 318 -3.10 -21.50 6.24
C LEU A 318 -1.72 -21.76 5.64
N LEU A 319 -1.59 -22.96 5.07
CA LEU A 319 -0.46 -23.29 4.21
C LEU A 319 -0.66 -22.66 2.84
N TYR A 320 0.28 -21.82 2.43
CA TYR A 320 0.34 -21.24 1.10
C TYR A 320 1.41 -21.95 0.27
N LEU A 321 1.02 -22.47 -0.89
CA LEU A 321 1.93 -23.02 -1.90
C LEU A 321 2.10 -21.97 -2.99
N ALA A 322 3.30 -21.42 -3.13
CA ALA A 322 3.59 -20.42 -4.15
C ALA A 322 3.42 -21.04 -5.57
N PRO A 323 2.49 -20.56 -6.42
CA PRO A 323 2.19 -21.20 -7.69
C PRO A 323 3.29 -21.09 -8.76
N ASN A 324 4.31 -20.23 -8.58
CA ASN A 324 5.32 -19.96 -9.61
C ASN A 324 6.69 -19.61 -8.98
N SER A 325 7.56 -20.62 -8.77
CA SER A 325 8.91 -20.43 -8.21
C SER A 325 10.02 -20.20 -9.27
N HIS A 326 9.68 -19.77 -10.48
CA HIS A 326 10.64 -19.59 -11.58
C HIS A 326 11.03 -18.12 -11.81
N PHE A 327 11.66 -17.47 -10.83
CA PHE A 327 12.44 -16.26 -11.06
C PHE A 327 13.64 -16.19 -10.12
N TRP A 328 14.72 -16.87 -10.50
CA TRP A 328 16.06 -16.52 -10.04
C TRP A 328 16.94 -16.38 -11.29
N VAL A 329 17.36 -15.16 -11.59
CA VAL A 329 18.49 -14.94 -12.50
C VAL A 329 19.74 -15.16 -11.66
N PRO A 330 20.62 -16.12 -12.01
CA PRO A 330 21.88 -16.26 -11.32
C PRO A 330 22.73 -15.00 -11.57
N VAL A 331 23.13 -14.34 -10.49
CA VAL A 331 24.19 -13.33 -10.57
C VAL A 331 25.50 -14.12 -10.72
N ALA A 332 26.14 -13.97 -11.88
CA ALA A 332 27.48 -14.49 -12.14
C ALA A 332 28.55 -13.69 -11.40
#